data_AF-A0A9X0BE63-F1
#
_entry.id   AF-A0A9X0BE63-F1
#
_cell.length_a   1.000
_cell.length_b   1.000
_cell.length_c   1.000
_cell.angle_alpha   90.00
_cell.angle_beta   90.00
_cell.angle_gamma   90.00
#
_symmetry.space_group_name_H-M   'P 1'
#
loop_
_entity.id
_entity.type
_entity.pdbx_description
1 polymer ?
#
loop_
_entity_poly.entity_id
_entity_poly.type
_entity_poly.pdbx_seq_one_letter_code
_entity_poly.pdbx_strand_id
1 'polypeptide(L)'
;MVSAGISAFADAKGDADDIKTKNAKHALAKYLGITDDTSDVHVDQTKEVLEDVQSFIYKEFSTPGGMPWLFCDSSWLEEKSRTEKIEECDKEVENQNSEEYGSQLKADGNLVPYWSSDLDEYIIDDAHGEGGLCGDLGELGVTQGITARRTVTLCPRAFTRTDVQADFGVDAQGKKLSDVLSKSATLFHELFHLVIGNDATIDATYNLGTLFQHVGKGYTVPAKSEWDGQRGALRNSGRKTNIELVRTNPETWVFFCTDYWYTLNKNLYWDTTGVSKTA
;
A
#
# COMPACT_ATOMS: atom_id res chain seq x y z
N MET A 1 13.85 6.71 -1.15
CA MET A 1 12.83 6.82 -0.09
C MET A 1 12.98 5.69 0.92
N VAL A 2 12.85 4.42 0.52
CA VAL A 2 12.97 3.26 1.44
C VAL A 2 14.25 3.29 2.30
N SER A 3 15.42 3.58 1.70
CA SER A 3 16.69 3.63 2.43
C SER A 3 16.74 4.71 3.51
N ALA A 4 15.99 5.81 3.34
CA ALA A 4 15.86 6.83 4.38
C ALA A 4 14.98 6.31 5.52
N GLY A 5 13.85 5.66 5.21
CA GLY A 5 13.01 5.00 6.22
C GLY A 5 13.80 3.99 7.06
N ILE A 6 14.64 3.17 6.42
CA ILE A 6 15.55 2.23 7.10
C ILE A 6 16.57 2.98 7.96
N SER A 7 17.18 4.05 7.44
CA SER A 7 18.20 4.79 8.19
C SER A 7 17.64 5.44 9.44
N ALA A 8 16.36 5.83 9.45
CA ALA A 8 15.70 6.41 10.63
C ALA A 8 15.84 5.51 11.88
N PHE A 9 15.79 4.18 11.73
CA PHE A 9 15.96 3.26 12.85
C PHE A 9 17.37 3.28 13.44
N ALA A 10 18.39 3.45 12.59
CA ALA A 10 19.77 3.59 13.03
C ALA A 10 20.02 4.99 13.62
N ASP A 11 19.49 6.01 12.95
CA ASP A 11 19.65 7.42 13.32
C ASP A 11 18.98 7.72 14.67
N ALA A 12 17.85 7.07 14.99
CA ALA A 12 17.16 7.21 16.28
C ALA A 12 17.97 6.69 17.49
N LYS A 13 19.02 5.89 17.25
CA LYS A 13 19.93 5.37 18.29
C LYS A 13 21.15 6.26 18.54
N GLY A 14 21.25 7.40 17.84
CA GLY A 14 22.34 8.35 17.97
C GLY A 14 22.31 9.18 19.25
N ASP A 15 23.12 10.26 19.28
CA ASP A 15 23.18 11.20 20.39
C ASP A 15 21.82 11.93 20.55
N ALA A 16 21.27 11.95 21.76
CA ALA A 16 19.97 12.56 22.04
C ALA A 16 19.94 14.06 21.72
N ASP A 17 21.08 14.75 21.67
CA ASP A 17 21.17 16.17 21.31
C ASP A 17 21.33 16.41 19.81
N ASP A 18 21.74 15.39 19.05
CA ASP A 18 21.91 15.47 17.61
C ASP A 18 20.56 15.63 16.90
N ILE A 19 20.54 16.55 15.93
CA ILE A 19 19.31 16.95 15.24
C ILE A 19 18.74 15.81 14.39
N LYS A 20 19.61 14.98 13.81
CA LYS A 20 19.23 13.82 13.00
C LYS A 20 18.55 12.77 13.87
N THR A 21 19.09 12.53 15.06
CA THR A 21 18.52 11.63 16.08
C THR A 21 17.14 12.10 16.52
N LYS A 22 16.97 13.39 16.86
CA LYS A 22 15.68 13.98 17.22
C LYS A 22 14.64 13.83 16.11
N ASN A 23 15.03 14.11 14.87
CA ASN A 23 14.15 13.96 13.71
C ASN A 23 13.74 12.50 13.46
N ALA A 24 14.68 11.56 13.60
CA ALA A 24 14.41 10.14 13.43
C ALA A 24 13.41 9.62 14.48
N LYS A 25 13.65 9.94 15.76
CA LYS A 25 12.72 9.62 16.85
C LYS A 25 11.35 10.23 16.63
N HIS A 26 11.28 11.49 16.20
CA HIS A 26 10.02 12.16 15.89
C HIS A 26 9.25 11.46 14.77
N ALA A 27 9.90 11.14 13.65
CA ALA A 27 9.26 10.44 12.53
C ALA A 27 8.76 9.05 12.91
N LEU A 28 9.58 8.26 13.63
CA LEU A 28 9.20 6.94 14.13
C LEU A 28 7.99 7.00 15.06
N ALA A 29 7.96 7.95 16.00
CA ALA A 29 6.83 8.13 16.90
C ALA A 29 5.57 8.61 16.16
N LYS A 30 5.71 9.59 15.27
CA LYS A 30 4.60 10.24 14.56
C LYS A 30 3.89 9.32 13.58
N TYR A 31 4.62 8.53 12.81
CA TYR A 31 4.04 7.70 11.75
C TYR A 31 3.84 6.24 12.18
N LEU A 32 4.72 5.70 13.02
CA LEU A 32 4.76 4.27 13.34
C LEU A 32 4.49 3.99 14.82
N GLY A 33 4.24 5.03 15.63
CA GLY A 33 4.05 4.93 17.08
C GLY A 33 5.21 4.23 17.79
N ILE A 34 6.42 4.32 17.23
CA ILE A 34 7.64 3.79 17.84
C ILE A 34 8.25 4.86 18.73
N THR A 35 8.28 4.58 20.03
CA THR A 35 8.86 5.41 21.08
C THR A 35 9.97 4.64 21.80
N ASP A 36 10.68 5.31 22.72
CA ASP A 36 11.72 4.68 23.55
C ASP A 36 11.18 3.51 24.42
N ASP A 37 9.86 3.47 24.68
CA ASP A 37 9.20 2.39 25.43
C ASP A 37 8.70 1.24 24.53
N THR A 38 8.84 1.36 23.21
CA THR A 38 8.40 0.31 22.28
C THR A 38 9.35 -0.87 22.34
N SER A 39 8.84 -2.09 22.53
CA SER A 39 9.66 -3.29 22.59
C SER A 39 10.45 -3.50 21.29
N ASP A 40 11.69 -3.96 21.40
CA ASP A 40 12.57 -4.26 20.27
C ASP A 40 11.91 -5.15 19.21
N VAL A 41 11.12 -6.15 19.63
CA VAL A 41 10.39 -7.05 18.71
C VAL A 41 9.51 -6.26 17.73
N HIS A 42 8.79 -5.24 18.21
CA HIS A 42 7.94 -4.42 17.35
C HIS A 42 8.75 -3.45 16.50
N VAL A 43 9.89 -2.96 16.99
CA VAL A 43 10.80 -2.12 16.22
C VAL A 43 11.39 -2.94 15.06
N ASP A 44 11.86 -4.15 15.34
CA ASP A 44 12.47 -5.06 14.36
C ASP A 44 11.45 -5.50 13.30
N GLN A 45 10.24 -5.93 13.70
CA GLN A 45 9.16 -6.26 12.75
C GLN A 45 8.80 -5.09 11.83
N THR A 46 8.80 -3.87 12.37
CA THR A 46 8.50 -2.65 11.59
C THR A 46 9.65 -2.35 10.62
N LYS A 47 10.90 -2.59 11.01
CA LYS A 47 12.07 -2.40 10.16
C LYS A 47 12.15 -3.44 9.04
N GLU A 48 11.82 -4.69 9.33
CA GLU A 48 11.83 -5.83 8.40
C GLU A 48 10.97 -5.55 7.16
N VAL A 49 9.79 -4.93 7.33
CA VAL A 49 8.93 -4.52 6.20
C VAL A 49 9.66 -3.63 5.18
N LEU A 50 10.47 -2.68 5.66
CA LEU A 50 11.23 -1.80 4.77
C LEU A 50 12.43 -2.51 4.16
N GLU A 51 13.05 -3.42 4.91
CA GLU A 51 14.16 -4.25 4.43
C GLU A 51 13.70 -5.19 3.31
N ASP A 52 12.54 -5.84 3.44
CA ASP A 52 11.94 -6.67 2.39
C ASP A 52 11.70 -5.87 1.11
N VAL A 53 11.12 -4.68 1.23
CA VAL A 53 10.89 -3.78 0.09
C VAL A 53 12.21 -3.33 -0.53
N GLN A 54 13.22 -3.05 0.28
CA GLN A 54 14.55 -2.69 -0.20
C GLN A 54 15.22 -3.87 -0.95
N SER A 55 15.17 -5.07 -0.40
CA SER A 55 15.72 -6.28 -1.03
C SER A 55 15.02 -6.60 -2.35
N PHE A 56 13.72 -6.39 -2.46
CA PHE A 56 13.02 -6.49 -3.74
C PHE A 56 13.55 -5.47 -4.77
N ILE A 57 13.69 -4.20 -4.38
CA ILE A 57 14.22 -3.14 -5.28
C ILE A 57 15.63 -3.49 -5.78
N TYR A 58 16.48 -4.04 -4.92
CA TYR A 58 17.84 -4.44 -5.27
C TYR A 58 17.96 -5.85 -5.90
N LYS A 59 16.82 -6.50 -6.20
CA LYS A 59 16.73 -7.83 -6.84
C LYS A 59 17.35 -8.95 -6.01
N GLU A 60 17.38 -8.78 -4.70
CA GLU A 60 17.79 -9.81 -3.74
C GLU A 60 16.61 -10.69 -3.32
N PHE A 61 15.38 -10.22 -3.55
CA PHE A 61 14.12 -10.91 -3.28
C PHE A 61 13.30 -11.08 -4.57
N SER A 62 12.74 -12.28 -4.77
CA SER A 62 11.76 -12.56 -5.84
C SER A 62 10.40 -12.85 -5.25
N THR A 63 9.35 -12.25 -5.78
CA THR A 63 7.97 -12.59 -5.44
C THR A 63 7.61 -14.01 -5.90
N PRO A 64 6.58 -14.64 -5.30
CA PRO A 64 5.99 -15.86 -5.86
C PRO A 64 5.69 -15.67 -7.36
N GLY A 65 6.06 -16.65 -8.18
CA GLY A 65 5.90 -16.58 -9.64
C GLY A 65 7.06 -15.91 -10.41
N GLY A 66 8.03 -15.30 -9.72
CA GLY A 66 9.17 -14.62 -10.34
C GLY A 66 8.99 -13.11 -10.39
N MET A 67 9.53 -12.46 -11.44
CA MET A 67 9.45 -11.01 -11.60
C MET A 67 8.00 -10.58 -11.91
N PRO A 68 7.44 -9.62 -11.17
CA PRO A 68 6.06 -9.19 -11.37
C PRO A 68 5.89 -8.39 -12.65
N TRP A 69 4.65 -8.35 -13.14
CA TRP A 69 4.26 -7.51 -14.27
C TRP A 69 3.86 -6.11 -13.82
N LEU A 70 4.18 -5.12 -14.63
CA LEU A 70 3.79 -3.73 -14.42
C LEU A 70 3.03 -3.22 -15.64
N PHE A 71 1.78 -2.83 -15.43
CA PHE A 71 0.88 -2.31 -16.48
C PHE A 71 0.58 -0.83 -16.23
N CYS A 72 0.32 -0.07 -17.30
CA CYS A 72 0.08 1.38 -17.27
C CYS A 72 -1.40 1.77 -17.35
N ASP A 73 -2.30 0.79 -17.43
CA ASP A 73 -3.75 0.88 -17.36
C ASP A 73 -4.34 -0.52 -17.18
N SER A 74 -5.66 -0.66 -17.24
CA SER A 74 -6.41 -1.91 -17.14
C SER A 74 -6.64 -2.63 -18.47
N SER A 75 -6.09 -2.15 -19.59
CA SER A 75 -6.37 -2.72 -20.93
C SER A 75 -5.79 -4.12 -21.16
N TRP A 76 -4.93 -4.58 -20.25
CA TRP A 76 -4.39 -5.94 -20.22
C TRP A 76 -5.41 -6.99 -19.71
N LEU A 77 -6.59 -6.54 -19.27
CA LEU A 77 -7.71 -7.39 -18.87
C LEU A 77 -8.94 -7.15 -19.74
N GLU A 78 -9.50 -8.25 -20.23
CA GLU A 78 -10.76 -8.27 -20.96
C GLU A 78 -11.85 -8.92 -20.09
N GLU A 79 -12.91 -8.17 -19.80
CA GLU A 79 -14.07 -8.72 -19.11
C GLU A 79 -14.73 -9.81 -19.96
N LYS A 80 -14.93 -10.99 -19.36
CA LYS A 80 -15.53 -12.16 -20.00
C LYS A 80 -16.89 -12.48 -19.39
N SER A 81 -17.73 -13.16 -20.17
CA SER A 81 -19.02 -13.60 -19.63
C SER A 81 -18.83 -14.79 -18.69
N ARG A 82 -19.59 -14.82 -17.59
CA ARG A 82 -19.67 -15.97 -16.69
C ARG A 82 -20.15 -17.25 -17.38
N THR A 83 -20.87 -17.12 -18.49
CA THR A 83 -21.36 -18.22 -19.33
C THR A 83 -20.55 -18.39 -20.61
N GLU A 84 -19.46 -17.65 -20.79
CA GLU A 84 -18.55 -17.87 -21.91
C GLU A 84 -17.93 -19.25 -21.80
N LYS A 85 -17.77 -19.91 -22.95
CA LYS A 85 -17.16 -21.22 -23.02
C LYS A 85 -15.64 -21.06 -23.11
N ILE A 86 -14.95 -21.75 -22.21
CA ILE A 86 -13.50 -21.85 -22.18
C ILE A 86 -13.08 -23.30 -22.45
N GLU A 87 -11.86 -23.48 -22.92
CA GLU A 87 -11.31 -24.81 -23.16
C GLU A 87 -10.60 -25.31 -21.89
N GLU A 88 -11.09 -26.42 -21.35
CA GLU A 88 -10.52 -27.09 -20.19
C GLU A 88 -10.36 -28.58 -20.52
N CYS A 89 -9.12 -29.07 -20.58
CA CYS A 89 -8.78 -30.46 -20.93
C CYS A 89 -9.50 -30.98 -22.21
N ASP A 90 -9.37 -30.25 -23.32
CA ASP A 90 -9.98 -30.56 -24.63
C ASP A 90 -11.53 -30.54 -24.62
N LYS A 91 -12.15 -29.88 -23.65
CA LYS A 91 -13.60 -29.71 -23.56
C LYS A 91 -13.98 -28.24 -23.42
N GLU A 92 -15.05 -27.84 -24.08
CA GLU A 92 -15.68 -26.55 -23.81
C GLU A 92 -16.52 -26.63 -22.52
N VAL A 93 -16.16 -25.84 -21.53
CA VAL A 93 -16.94 -25.64 -20.31
C VAL A 93 -17.27 -24.17 -20.14
N GLU A 94 -18.45 -23.85 -19.59
CA GLU A 94 -18.73 -22.46 -19.23
C GLU A 94 -17.82 -22.03 -18.07
N ASN A 95 -17.34 -20.78 -18.05
CA ASN A 95 -16.49 -20.21 -16.99
C ASN A 95 -17.00 -20.54 -15.57
N GLN A 96 -18.30 -20.32 -15.31
CA GLN A 96 -18.94 -20.64 -14.03
C GLN A 96 -18.96 -22.13 -13.66
N ASN A 97 -18.71 -23.02 -14.63
CA ASN A 97 -18.69 -24.47 -14.48
C ASN A 97 -17.27 -25.07 -14.57
N SER A 98 -16.25 -24.24 -14.79
CA SER A 98 -14.84 -24.66 -14.73
C SER A 98 -14.50 -25.27 -13.36
N GLU A 99 -13.66 -26.30 -13.33
CA GLU A 99 -13.17 -26.86 -12.06
C GLU A 99 -12.27 -25.87 -11.32
N GLU A 100 -11.53 -25.05 -12.06
CA GLU A 100 -10.58 -24.08 -11.53
C GLU A 100 -11.28 -22.84 -10.94
N TYR A 101 -12.18 -22.22 -11.70
CA TYR A 101 -12.76 -20.91 -11.33
C TYR A 101 -14.24 -20.97 -10.91
N GLY A 102 -14.95 -22.03 -11.29
CA GLY A 102 -16.40 -22.10 -11.13
C GLY A 102 -16.86 -22.04 -9.67
N SER A 103 -16.05 -22.53 -8.73
CA SER A 103 -16.34 -22.45 -7.30
C SER A 103 -16.35 -21.02 -6.77
N GLN A 104 -15.40 -20.18 -7.19
CA GLN A 104 -15.30 -18.78 -6.80
C GLN A 104 -16.49 -17.99 -7.35
N LEU A 105 -16.74 -18.14 -8.65
CA LEU A 105 -17.88 -17.50 -9.32
C LEU A 105 -19.22 -17.93 -8.69
N LYS A 106 -19.39 -19.19 -8.29
CA LYS A 106 -20.62 -19.66 -7.62
C LYS A 106 -20.75 -19.16 -6.18
N ALA A 107 -19.64 -18.97 -5.48
CA ALA A 107 -19.62 -18.47 -4.10
C ALA A 107 -20.08 -17.01 -4.02
N ASP A 108 -19.74 -16.20 -5.01
CA ASP A 108 -20.15 -14.80 -5.10
C ASP A 108 -20.63 -14.42 -6.51
N GLY A 109 -21.92 -14.04 -6.59
CA GLY A 109 -22.56 -13.62 -7.83
C GLY A 109 -22.06 -12.28 -8.37
N ASN A 110 -21.30 -11.50 -7.59
CA ASN A 110 -20.73 -10.22 -8.00
C ASN A 110 -19.35 -10.35 -8.66
N LEU A 111 -18.71 -11.52 -8.54
CA LEU A 111 -17.42 -11.76 -9.18
C LEU A 111 -17.57 -11.93 -10.70
N VAL A 112 -16.57 -11.43 -11.42
CA VAL A 112 -16.51 -11.39 -12.87
C VAL A 112 -15.20 -12.03 -13.33
N PRO A 113 -15.23 -12.90 -14.36
CA PRO A 113 -14.02 -13.41 -14.96
C PRO A 113 -13.42 -12.38 -15.91
N TYR A 114 -12.11 -12.15 -15.78
CA TYR A 114 -11.31 -11.34 -16.67
C TYR A 114 -10.24 -12.22 -17.32
N TRP A 115 -10.07 -12.12 -18.64
CA TRP A 115 -9.00 -12.81 -19.36
C TRP A 115 -7.80 -11.86 -19.55
N SER A 116 -6.59 -12.35 -19.27
CA SER A 116 -5.36 -11.65 -19.63
C SER A 116 -4.60 -12.38 -20.73
N SER A 117 -4.44 -11.75 -21.90
CA SER A 117 -3.57 -12.28 -22.95
C SER A 117 -2.09 -12.20 -22.62
N ASP A 118 -1.68 -11.27 -21.75
CA ASP A 118 -0.28 -11.09 -21.36
C ASP A 118 0.17 -12.17 -20.37
N LEU A 119 -0.74 -12.63 -19.51
CA LEU A 119 -0.48 -13.67 -18.52
C LEU A 119 -0.92 -15.06 -18.97
N ASP A 120 -1.78 -15.15 -19.99
CA ASP A 120 -2.43 -16.38 -20.46
C ASP A 120 -3.22 -17.06 -19.34
N GLU A 121 -3.95 -16.26 -18.54
CA GLU A 121 -4.71 -16.75 -17.40
C GLU A 121 -6.02 -15.95 -17.18
N TYR A 122 -6.96 -16.60 -16.49
CA TYR A 122 -8.17 -15.95 -15.98
C TYR A 122 -7.94 -15.37 -14.58
N ILE A 123 -8.53 -14.21 -14.35
CA ILE A 123 -8.59 -13.53 -13.05
C ILE A 123 -10.04 -13.40 -12.63
N ILE A 124 -10.38 -13.85 -11.43
CA ILE A 124 -11.72 -13.72 -10.87
C ILE A 124 -11.69 -12.61 -9.82
N ASP A 125 -12.45 -11.54 -10.06
CA ASP A 125 -12.42 -10.33 -9.23
C ASP A 125 -13.80 -9.66 -9.19
N ASP A 126 -13.96 -8.65 -8.33
CA ASP A 126 -15.17 -7.83 -8.30
C ASP A 126 -15.42 -7.13 -9.64
N ALA A 127 -16.70 -6.89 -9.98
CA ALA A 127 -17.04 -6.11 -11.17
C ALA A 127 -16.49 -4.68 -11.07
N HIS A 128 -15.55 -4.33 -11.94
CA HIS A 128 -14.88 -3.02 -11.90
C HIS A 128 -15.59 -1.92 -12.70
N GLY A 129 -16.59 -2.27 -13.53
CA GLY A 129 -17.37 -1.34 -14.34
C GLY A 129 -16.64 -0.84 -15.58
N GLU A 130 -17.12 0.27 -16.16
CA GLU A 130 -16.44 0.90 -17.31
C GLU A 130 -15.03 1.35 -16.89
N GLY A 131 -14.01 0.82 -17.58
CA GLY A 131 -12.60 1.10 -17.30
C GLY A 131 -11.85 0.03 -16.51
N GLY A 132 -12.46 -1.11 -16.19
CA GLY A 132 -11.77 -2.25 -15.55
C GLY A 132 -11.13 -1.85 -14.21
N LEU A 133 -9.99 -2.45 -13.84
CA LEU A 133 -9.25 -2.13 -12.60
C LEU A 133 -8.99 -0.64 -12.35
N CYS A 134 -8.99 0.17 -13.43
CA CYS A 134 -8.76 1.60 -13.39
C CYS A 134 -10.04 2.43 -13.59
N GLY A 135 -11.21 1.83 -13.40
CA GLY A 135 -12.52 2.42 -13.65
C GLY A 135 -12.85 3.63 -12.77
N ASP A 136 -14.12 4.03 -12.82
CA ASP A 136 -14.64 5.33 -12.32
C ASP A 136 -14.39 5.63 -10.83
N LEU A 137 -13.93 4.65 -10.05
CA LEU A 137 -13.60 4.80 -8.63
C LEU A 137 -12.40 5.74 -8.41
N GLY A 138 -11.61 5.98 -9.45
CA GLY A 138 -10.53 6.94 -9.38
C GLY A 138 -9.29 6.42 -8.68
N GLU A 139 -9.12 5.09 -8.68
CA GLU A 139 -7.92 4.41 -8.23
C GLU A 139 -6.68 4.94 -8.93
N LEU A 140 -5.55 4.93 -8.22
CA LEU A 140 -4.26 5.35 -8.77
C LEU A 140 -3.41 4.14 -9.14
N GLY A 141 -3.54 3.04 -8.41
CA GLY A 141 -2.89 1.78 -8.71
C GLY A 141 -3.66 0.64 -8.06
N VAL A 142 -3.38 -0.57 -8.52
CA VAL A 142 -3.90 -1.82 -7.96
C VAL A 142 -2.81 -2.88 -8.05
N THR A 143 -2.57 -3.59 -6.96
CA THR A 143 -1.72 -4.79 -6.94
C THR A 143 -2.60 -6.04 -6.90
N GLN A 144 -2.34 -7.02 -7.76
CA GLN A 144 -3.03 -8.31 -7.69
C GLN A 144 -2.04 -9.42 -7.31
N GLY A 145 -2.38 -10.13 -6.23
CA GLY A 145 -1.60 -11.24 -5.69
C GLY A 145 -2.08 -12.63 -6.10
N ILE A 146 -3.23 -12.73 -6.78
CA ILE A 146 -3.92 -13.99 -7.10
C ILE A 146 -3.45 -14.66 -8.40
N THR A 147 -2.75 -13.91 -9.25
CA THR A 147 -2.20 -14.34 -10.53
C THR A 147 -0.95 -15.21 -10.35
N ALA A 148 -0.62 -16.04 -11.33
CA ALA A 148 0.60 -16.87 -11.29
C ALA A 148 1.87 -16.02 -11.11
N ARG A 149 1.87 -14.80 -11.68
CA ARG A 149 2.83 -13.74 -11.39
C ARG A 149 2.10 -12.53 -10.85
N ARG A 150 2.51 -12.03 -9.68
CA ARG A 150 1.95 -10.80 -9.13
C ARG A 150 1.99 -9.67 -10.15
N THR A 151 0.94 -8.86 -10.19
CA THR A 151 0.83 -7.72 -11.09
C THR A 151 0.68 -6.43 -10.30
N VAL A 152 1.19 -5.35 -10.88
CA VAL A 152 0.88 -3.98 -10.47
C VAL A 152 0.31 -3.27 -11.68
N THR A 153 -0.87 -2.71 -11.53
CA THR A 153 -1.51 -1.86 -12.53
C THR A 153 -1.48 -0.42 -12.03
N LEU A 154 -0.81 0.48 -12.74
CA LEU A 154 -0.87 1.91 -12.46
C LEU A 154 -1.91 2.55 -13.35
N CYS A 155 -2.89 3.22 -12.78
CA CYS A 155 -3.99 3.79 -13.54
C CYS A 155 -3.61 5.12 -14.21
N PRO A 156 -4.18 5.46 -15.38
CA PRO A 156 -3.86 6.71 -16.09
C PRO A 156 -3.98 7.97 -15.23
N ARG A 157 -4.88 7.95 -14.24
CA ARG A 157 -5.06 9.03 -13.27
C ARG A 157 -3.81 9.28 -12.42
N ALA A 158 -3.02 8.25 -12.06
CA ALA A 158 -1.75 8.43 -11.35
C ALA A 158 -0.75 9.30 -12.14
N PHE A 159 -0.85 9.32 -13.46
CA PHE A 159 0.04 10.07 -14.33
C PHE A 159 -0.50 11.43 -14.76
N THR A 160 -1.81 11.61 -14.81
CA THR A 160 -2.45 12.79 -15.43
C THR A 160 -2.93 13.82 -14.41
N ARG A 161 -2.92 13.49 -13.12
CA ARG A 161 -3.30 14.42 -12.05
C ARG A 161 -2.41 15.66 -12.00
N THR A 162 -3.07 16.81 -11.96
CA THR A 162 -2.47 18.16 -11.89
C THR A 162 -2.71 18.84 -10.54
N ASP A 163 -3.52 18.22 -9.68
CA ASP A 163 -3.89 18.68 -8.34
C ASP A 163 -2.85 18.35 -7.26
N VAL A 164 -1.75 17.69 -7.65
CA VAL A 164 -0.67 17.25 -6.77
C VAL A 164 0.36 18.36 -6.61
N GLN A 165 0.71 18.72 -5.37
CA GLN A 165 1.85 19.61 -5.14
C GLN A 165 3.16 18.95 -5.59
N ALA A 166 3.99 19.71 -6.32
CA ALA A 166 5.29 19.24 -6.78
C ALA A 166 6.29 19.05 -5.64
N ASP A 167 6.10 19.76 -4.52
CA ASP A 167 6.96 19.74 -3.34
C ASP A 167 6.17 19.32 -2.10
N PHE A 168 6.77 18.46 -1.27
CA PHE A 168 6.28 18.18 0.08
C PHE A 168 6.60 19.39 0.98
N GLY A 169 5.59 20.04 1.58
CA GLY A 169 5.82 21.24 2.38
C GLY A 169 4.75 21.49 3.45
N VAL A 170 5.12 21.27 4.71
CA VAL A 170 4.62 21.74 6.03
C VAL A 170 3.11 21.79 6.33
N ASP A 171 2.19 21.75 5.37
CA ASP A 171 0.74 21.83 5.60
C ASP A 171 -0.02 20.63 4.99
N ALA A 172 0.50 19.42 5.27
CA ALA A 172 -0.11 18.15 4.83
C ALA A 172 -1.24 17.67 5.76
N GLN A 173 -1.55 18.41 6.84
CA GLN A 173 -2.53 17.97 7.83
C GLN A 173 -3.94 17.98 7.21
N GLY A 174 -4.62 16.84 7.25
CA GLY A 174 -5.95 16.66 6.63
C GLY A 174 -5.93 16.41 5.11
N LYS A 175 -4.76 16.40 4.46
CA LYS A 175 -4.60 16.04 3.04
C LYS A 175 -4.54 14.52 2.86
N LYS A 176 -4.95 14.05 1.68
CA LYS A 176 -4.73 12.66 1.26
C LYS A 176 -3.32 12.48 0.69
N LEU A 177 -2.81 11.25 0.69
CA LEU A 177 -1.53 10.90 0.02
C LEU A 177 -1.46 11.49 -1.39
N SER A 178 -2.58 11.34 -2.11
CA SER A 178 -2.70 11.77 -3.48
C SER A 178 -2.67 13.28 -3.72
N ASP A 179 -2.77 14.08 -2.67
CA ASP A 179 -2.80 15.54 -2.77
C ASP A 179 -1.40 16.16 -2.61
N VAL A 180 -0.44 15.40 -2.05
CA VAL A 180 0.85 15.92 -1.58
C VAL A 180 2.06 15.13 -2.07
N LEU A 181 1.88 13.95 -2.65
CA LEU A 181 3.01 13.12 -3.08
C LEU A 181 3.16 13.01 -4.59
N SER A 182 4.42 12.99 -5.04
CA SER A 182 4.78 12.81 -6.45
C SER A 182 4.15 11.55 -7.04
N LYS A 183 3.96 11.54 -8.37
CA LYS A 183 3.38 10.41 -9.13
C LYS A 183 4.03 9.04 -8.83
N SER A 184 5.31 9.04 -8.45
CA SER A 184 6.04 7.83 -8.02
C SER A 184 5.56 7.22 -6.70
N ALA A 185 4.80 7.96 -5.88
CA ALA A 185 4.31 7.49 -4.60
C ALA A 185 3.24 6.41 -4.74
N THR A 186 2.44 6.45 -5.81
CA THR A 186 1.51 5.36 -6.11
C THR A 186 2.27 4.06 -6.36
N LEU A 187 3.28 4.07 -7.23
CA LEU A 187 4.11 2.87 -7.43
C LEU A 187 4.81 2.43 -6.14
N PHE A 188 5.25 3.38 -5.30
CA PHE A 188 5.88 3.03 -4.03
C PHE A 188 4.89 2.44 -3.03
N HIS A 189 3.62 2.90 -3.02
CA HIS A 189 2.51 2.31 -2.27
C HIS A 189 2.28 0.85 -2.73
N GLU A 190 2.08 0.66 -4.03
CA GLU A 190 1.80 -0.68 -4.61
C GLU A 190 2.94 -1.66 -4.34
N LEU A 191 4.17 -1.16 -4.22
CA LEU A 191 5.32 -2.00 -3.89
C LEU A 191 5.19 -2.69 -2.53
N PHE A 192 4.53 -2.08 -1.54
CA PHE A 192 4.29 -2.72 -0.24
C PHE A 192 3.30 -3.87 -0.39
N HIS A 193 2.20 -3.68 -1.10
CA HIS A 193 1.28 -4.77 -1.44
C HIS A 193 1.99 -5.89 -2.20
N LEU A 194 2.81 -5.52 -3.18
CA LEU A 194 3.52 -6.46 -4.02
C LEU A 194 4.54 -7.30 -3.25
N VAL A 195 5.24 -6.72 -2.28
CA VAL A 195 6.29 -7.43 -1.52
C VAL A 195 5.70 -8.19 -0.34
N ILE A 196 4.92 -7.50 0.49
CA ILE A 196 4.40 -8.02 1.76
C ILE A 196 3.12 -8.86 1.52
N GLY A 197 2.39 -8.58 0.45
CA GLY A 197 1.13 -9.25 0.08
C GLY A 197 -0.10 -8.45 0.51
N ASN A 198 -1.11 -8.40 -0.36
CA ASN A 198 -2.36 -7.66 -0.15
C ASN A 198 -3.04 -7.99 1.20
N ASP A 199 -3.11 -9.27 1.58
CA ASP A 199 -3.75 -9.67 2.85
C ASP A 199 -3.04 -9.11 4.10
N ALA A 200 -1.73 -8.89 3.99
CA ALA A 200 -0.90 -8.36 5.05
C ALA A 200 -0.81 -6.83 5.01
N THR A 201 -1.24 -6.19 3.91
CA THR A 201 -1.16 -4.76 3.68
C THR A 201 -2.52 -4.18 3.35
N ILE A 202 -3.22 -3.70 4.38
CA ILE A 202 -4.59 -3.22 4.24
C ILE A 202 -4.55 -1.73 3.92
N ASP A 203 -5.30 -1.29 2.91
CA ASP A 203 -5.57 0.12 2.61
C ASP A 203 -6.51 0.74 3.61
N ALA A 204 -5.94 0.94 4.79
CA ALA A 204 -6.69 1.23 5.98
C ALA A 204 -7.12 2.71 5.96
N THR A 205 -6.23 3.61 5.53
CA THR A 205 -6.59 5.03 5.36
C THR A 205 -5.67 5.75 4.41
N TYR A 206 -6.27 6.60 3.57
CA TYR A 206 -5.56 7.52 2.68
C TYR A 206 -5.35 8.91 3.28
N ASN A 207 -5.88 9.18 4.48
CA ASN A 207 -5.86 10.49 5.11
C ASN A 207 -4.84 10.56 6.25
N LEU A 208 -3.91 11.52 6.15
CA LEU A 208 -2.84 11.65 7.14
C LEU A 208 -3.34 12.02 8.54
N GLY A 209 -4.40 12.82 8.63
CA GLY A 209 -5.02 13.15 9.92
C GLY A 209 -5.64 11.92 10.60
N THR A 210 -6.27 11.04 9.82
CA THR A 210 -6.83 9.77 10.32
C THR A 210 -5.72 8.85 10.80
N LEU A 211 -4.63 8.72 10.04
CA LEU A 211 -3.44 7.97 10.44
C LEU A 211 -2.92 8.44 11.81
N PHE A 212 -2.74 9.75 12.01
CA PHE A 212 -2.25 10.28 13.29
C PHE A 212 -3.22 10.06 14.46
N GLN A 213 -4.53 10.10 14.20
CA GLN A 213 -5.52 9.72 15.22
C GLN A 213 -5.34 8.26 15.65
N HIS A 214 -5.08 7.35 14.71
CA HIS A 214 -4.84 5.94 15.02
C HIS A 214 -3.53 5.70 15.75
N VAL A 215 -2.44 6.39 15.35
CA VAL A 215 -1.18 6.37 16.10
C VAL A 215 -1.40 6.83 17.55
N GLY A 216 -2.14 7.92 17.76
CA GLY A 216 -2.46 8.43 19.10
C GLY A 216 -3.34 7.50 19.95
N LYS A 217 -4.13 6.62 19.31
CA LYS A 217 -4.93 5.58 19.98
C LYS A 217 -4.11 4.34 20.37
N GLY A 218 -2.87 4.20 19.88
CA GLY A 218 -1.92 3.15 20.29
C GLY A 218 -2.45 1.71 20.13
N TYR A 219 -2.28 0.89 21.17
CA TYR A 219 -2.63 -0.54 21.17
C TYR A 219 -4.12 -0.83 21.48
N THR A 220 -5.00 0.17 21.34
CA THR A 220 -6.45 -0.07 21.45
C THR A 220 -7.00 -0.67 20.17
N VAL A 221 -8.05 -1.48 20.24
CA VAL A 221 -8.74 -2.02 19.05
C VAL A 221 -9.83 -1.03 18.63
N PRO A 222 -9.84 -0.53 17.38
CA PRO A 222 -10.88 0.38 16.91
C PRO A 222 -12.27 -0.27 16.95
N ALA A 223 -13.31 0.53 17.20
CA ALA A 223 -14.67 0.08 16.96
C ALA A 223 -14.83 -0.21 15.46
N LYS A 224 -15.48 -1.33 15.11
CA LYS A 224 -15.50 -1.88 13.74
C LYS A 224 -15.71 -0.83 12.64
N SER A 225 -16.58 0.15 12.86
CA SER A 225 -16.95 1.18 11.87
C SER A 225 -15.92 2.30 11.63
N GLU A 226 -14.90 2.47 12.47
CA GLU A 226 -13.97 3.61 12.36
C GLU A 226 -12.85 3.38 11.34
N TRP A 227 -12.60 2.13 10.96
CA TRP A 227 -11.50 1.75 10.08
C TRP A 227 -11.93 0.79 8.96
N ASP A 228 -13.20 0.88 8.58
CA ASP A 228 -13.73 0.20 7.41
C ASP A 228 -13.41 1.10 6.20
N GLY A 229 -12.34 0.77 5.46
CA GLY A 229 -12.01 1.42 4.18
C GLY A 229 -13.20 1.45 3.22
N GLN A 230 -13.17 2.38 2.27
CA GLN A 230 -14.24 2.49 1.27
C GLN A 230 -14.14 1.30 0.30
N ARG A 231 -15.02 0.30 0.49
CA ARG A 231 -15.16 -0.96 -0.28
C ARG A 231 -14.08 -2.01 -0.04
N GLY A 232 -14.50 -3.26 0.14
CA GLY A 232 -13.66 -4.45 0.02
C GLY A 232 -12.60 -4.66 1.11
N ALA A 233 -12.10 -3.59 1.76
CA ALA A 233 -11.15 -3.66 2.85
C ALA A 233 -11.66 -4.67 3.87
N LEU A 234 -10.90 -5.76 4.02
CA LEU A 234 -11.19 -6.81 4.99
C LEU A 234 -11.53 -6.10 6.29
N ARG A 235 -12.79 -6.21 6.73
CA ARG A 235 -13.20 -5.76 8.06
C ARG A 235 -12.11 -6.18 9.03
N ASN A 236 -11.78 -5.33 10.00
CA ASN A 236 -10.82 -5.64 11.07
C ASN A 236 -11.32 -6.79 11.97
N SER A 237 -11.52 -7.95 11.35
CA SER A 237 -12.10 -9.19 11.81
C SER A 237 -11.10 -9.92 12.69
N GLY A 238 -9.81 -9.74 12.40
CA GLY A 238 -8.68 -10.12 13.24
C GLY A 238 -8.53 -9.29 14.52
N ARG A 239 -9.34 -8.23 14.72
CA ARG A 239 -9.28 -7.34 15.89
C ARG A 239 -7.88 -6.74 16.10
N LYS A 240 -7.18 -6.42 15.02
CA LYS A 240 -5.90 -5.68 15.06
C LYS A 240 -6.09 -4.37 15.82
N THR A 241 -5.12 -4.02 16.63
CA THR A 241 -5.02 -2.74 17.32
C THR A 241 -4.79 -1.60 16.33
N ASN A 242 -4.96 -0.36 16.79
CA ASN A 242 -4.79 0.77 15.91
C ASN A 242 -3.36 0.84 15.36
N ILE A 243 -2.36 0.56 16.20
CA ILE A 243 -0.97 0.63 15.75
C ILE A 243 -0.58 -0.50 14.80
N GLU A 244 -1.13 -1.70 14.97
CA GLU A 244 -0.92 -2.80 14.02
C GLU A 244 -1.48 -2.45 12.65
N LEU A 245 -2.69 -1.87 12.61
CA LEU A 245 -3.30 -1.44 11.36
C LEU A 245 -2.52 -0.30 10.69
N VAL A 246 -1.98 0.65 11.47
CA VAL A 246 -1.08 1.71 10.95
C VAL A 246 0.15 1.08 10.29
N ARG A 247 0.77 0.10 10.94
CA ARG A 247 1.99 -0.58 10.44
C ARG A 247 1.72 -1.53 9.28
N THR A 248 0.47 -1.94 9.05
CA THR A 248 0.09 -2.69 7.84
C THR A 248 -0.42 -1.82 6.70
N ASN A 249 -0.53 -0.51 6.88
CA ASN A 249 -1.08 0.39 5.86
C ASN A 249 0.04 0.94 4.96
N PRO A 250 0.06 0.63 3.65
CA PRO A 250 1.10 1.12 2.72
C PRO A 250 1.32 2.63 2.77
N GLU A 251 0.27 3.44 2.85
CA GLU A 251 0.33 4.89 3.00
C GLU A 251 1.25 5.32 4.14
N THR A 252 1.20 4.62 5.27
CA THR A 252 2.01 4.95 6.44
C THR A 252 3.48 4.93 6.07
N TRP A 253 3.91 3.90 5.35
CA TRP A 253 5.29 3.73 4.93
C TRP A 253 5.71 4.75 3.89
N VAL A 254 4.82 5.04 2.93
CA VAL A 254 5.06 6.06 1.92
C VAL A 254 5.27 7.42 2.59
N PHE A 255 4.37 7.84 3.48
CA PHE A 255 4.49 9.09 4.23
C PHE A 255 5.74 9.13 5.10
N PHE A 256 5.99 8.09 5.89
CA PHE A 256 7.15 8.00 6.78
C PHE A 256 8.48 8.15 6.00
N CYS A 257 8.66 7.33 4.97
CA CYS A 257 9.87 7.35 4.14
C CYS A 257 10.06 8.69 3.42
N THR A 258 8.96 9.32 2.98
CA THR A 258 9.03 10.58 2.23
C THR A 258 9.32 11.75 3.15
N ASP A 259 8.60 11.88 4.26
CA ASP A 259 8.79 12.95 5.25
C ASP A 259 10.20 12.91 5.85
N TYR A 260 10.68 11.70 6.19
CA TYR A 260 12.02 11.55 6.74
C TYR A 260 13.11 11.84 5.70
N TRP A 261 12.96 11.35 4.46
CA TRP A 261 13.88 11.71 3.37
C TRP A 261 13.93 13.22 3.13
N TYR A 262 12.77 13.89 3.12
CA TYR A 262 12.70 15.34 2.93
C TYR A 262 13.38 16.09 4.07
N THR A 263 13.14 15.66 5.30
CA THR A 263 13.79 16.21 6.51
C THR A 263 15.30 16.16 6.39
N LEU A 264 15.87 15.03 5.96
CA LEU A 264 17.31 14.87 5.74
C LEU A 264 17.85 15.76 4.62
N ASN A 265 17.12 15.89 3.50
CA ASN A 265 17.62 16.61 2.32
C ASN A 265 17.46 18.13 2.42
N LYS A 266 16.55 18.60 3.26
CA LYS A 266 16.28 20.03 3.44
C LYS A 266 16.86 20.60 4.75
N ASN A 267 17.61 19.80 5.50
CA ASN A 267 18.13 20.16 6.82
C ASN A 267 17.02 20.74 7.71
N LEU A 268 15.85 20.12 7.69
CA LEU A 268 14.75 20.53 8.55
C LEU A 268 14.94 19.94 9.94
N TYR A 269 14.42 20.62 10.94
CA TYR A 269 14.25 20.07 12.27
C TYR A 269 12.86 20.29 12.80
N TRP A 270 12.35 19.31 13.53
CA TRP A 270 11.11 19.43 14.27
C TRP A 270 11.40 20.11 15.60
N ASP A 271 10.78 21.26 15.86
CA ASP A 271 10.84 21.85 17.19
C ASP A 271 9.85 21.15 18.14
N THR A 272 9.89 21.53 19.42
CA THR A 272 9.00 20.97 20.46
C THR A 272 7.51 21.24 20.21
N THR A 273 7.17 22.10 19.25
CA THR A 273 5.79 22.39 18.84
C THR A 273 5.34 21.53 17.66
N GLY A 274 6.22 20.68 17.12
CA GLY A 274 5.93 19.82 15.97
C GLY A 274 5.92 20.57 14.64
N VAL A 275 6.49 21.77 14.58
CA VAL A 275 6.62 22.56 13.35
C VAL A 275 8.02 22.38 12.78
N SER A 276 8.12 22.02 11.49
CA SER A 276 9.41 21.92 10.81
C SER A 276 10.00 23.30 10.56
N LYS A 277 11.26 23.50 10.96
CA LYS A 277 12.05 24.72 10.70
C LYS A 277 13.29 24.37 9.89
N THR A 278 13.73 25.30 9.04
CA THR A 278 15.06 25.21 8.41
C THR A 278 16.13 25.47 9.47
N ALA A 279 17.10 24.56 9.57
CA ALA A 279 18.29 24.73 10.40
C ALA A 279 19.16 25.91 9.95
#